data_AF-A0A959AUM1-F1
#
_entry.id   AF-A0A959AUM1-F1
#
_cell.length_a   1.000
_cell.length_b   1.000
_cell.length_c   1.000
_cell.angle_alpha   90.00
_cell.angle_beta   90.00
_cell.angle_gamma   90.00
#
_symmetry.space_group_name_H-M   'P 1'
#
loop_
_entity.id
_entity.type
_entity.pdbx_description
1 polymer ?
#
loop_
_entity_poly.entity_id
_entity_poly.type
_entity_poly.pdbx_seq_one_letter_code
_entity_poly.pdbx_strand_id
1 'polypeptide(L)'
;LMYPEVFGKLMVFSPSLWVMPNIHFHFLNFHDPQDMDIYLYGGEEESANMVPNIRRFQKAFEDSGSANIKFKLSVDPQGQHNEARWGEEFPRAVEWLFFNKKETEK
;
A
#
# COMPACT_ATOMS: atom_id res chain seq x y z
N LEU A 1 -1.13 -2.50 10.27
CA LEU A 1 0.19 -3.18 10.22
C LEU A 1 0.57 -3.82 11.55
N MET A 2 0.10 -3.29 12.68
CA MET A 2 0.35 -3.89 14.01
C MET A 2 -0.28 -5.28 14.23
N TYR A 3 -1.17 -5.73 13.33
CA TYR A 3 -1.89 -7.02 13.42
C TYR A 3 -1.94 -7.71 12.04
N PRO A 4 -0.80 -8.11 11.47
CA PRO A 4 -0.75 -8.78 10.16
C PRO A 4 -1.53 -10.11 10.13
N GLU A 5 -1.63 -10.80 11.26
CA GLU A 5 -2.33 -12.07 11.44
C GLU A 5 -3.84 -11.95 11.30
N VAL A 6 -4.38 -10.75 11.48
CA VAL A 6 -5.80 -10.43 11.30
C VAL A 6 -6.02 -9.71 9.97
N PHE A 7 -5.14 -8.76 9.61
CA PHE A 7 -5.28 -7.90 8.44
C PHE A 7 -4.09 -8.04 7.49
N GLY A 8 -4.03 -9.17 6.77
CA GLY A 8 -2.98 -9.46 5.79
C GLY A 8 -3.16 -8.77 4.43
N LYS A 9 -4.28 -8.08 4.19
CA LYS A 9 -4.56 -7.36 2.94
C LYS A 9 -5.04 -5.96 3.25
N LEU A 10 -4.37 -4.96 2.67
CA LEU A 10 -4.71 -3.55 2.85
C LEU A 10 -4.97 -2.89 1.50
N MET A 11 -6.08 -2.17 1.42
CA MET A 11 -6.42 -1.28 0.31
C MET A 11 -6.42 0.14 0.85
N VAL A 12 -5.53 0.99 0.34
CA VAL A 12 -5.29 2.32 0.90
C VAL A 12 -5.29 3.35 -0.23
N PHE A 13 -6.27 4.24 -0.21
CA PHE A 13 -6.44 5.28 -1.22
C PHE A 13 -6.10 6.66 -0.64
N SER A 14 -5.32 7.41 -1.40
CA SER A 14 -4.95 8.80 -1.11
C SER A 14 -4.43 9.02 0.33
N PRO A 15 -3.44 8.22 0.79
CA PRO A 15 -3.04 8.25 2.18
C PRO A 15 -2.33 9.55 2.54
N SER A 16 -2.71 10.13 3.69
CA SER A 16 -2.09 11.35 4.23
C SER A 16 -0.70 11.07 4.86
N LEU A 17 0.25 10.56 4.09
CA LEU A 17 1.56 10.12 4.61
C LEU A 17 2.48 11.25 5.07
N TRP A 18 2.17 12.51 4.72
CA TRP A 18 2.93 13.70 5.14
C TRP A 18 2.93 13.91 6.66
N VAL A 19 1.95 13.38 7.40
CA VAL A 19 1.88 13.52 8.87
C VAL A 19 2.76 12.51 9.62
N MET A 20 3.34 11.53 8.92
CA MET A 20 4.17 10.50 9.54
C MET A 20 5.59 10.47 8.94
N PRO A 21 6.43 11.50 9.21
CA PRO A 21 7.79 11.57 8.65
C PRO A 21 8.72 10.48 9.18
N ASN A 22 8.46 9.97 10.39
CA ASN A 22 9.25 8.93 11.05
C ASN A 22 8.33 7.78 11.45
N ILE A 23 7.95 6.93 10.51
CA ILE A 23 7.25 5.69 10.88
C ILE A 23 8.29 4.76 11.49
N HIS A 24 8.18 4.54 12.79
CA HIS A 24 9.06 3.63 13.51
C HIS A 24 8.55 2.21 13.27
N PHE A 25 9.11 1.53 12.28
CA PHE A 25 8.77 0.14 11.96
C PHE A 25 9.34 -0.88 12.93
N HIS A 26 10.15 -0.45 13.91
CA HIS A 26 10.72 -1.32 14.96
C HIS A 26 9.67 -2.08 15.80
N PHE A 27 8.40 -1.66 15.79
CA PHE A 27 7.31 -2.40 16.46
C PHE A 27 6.79 -3.58 15.63
N LEU A 28 7.13 -3.63 14.34
CA LEU A 28 6.85 -4.78 13.46
C LEU A 28 7.89 -5.87 13.71
N ASN A 29 8.05 -6.27 14.98
CA ASN A 29 8.77 -7.49 15.33
C ASN A 29 7.87 -8.67 14.92
N PHE A 30 7.83 -8.94 13.61
CA PHE A 30 7.16 -10.11 13.07
C PHE A 30 7.98 -11.33 13.49
N HIS A 31 7.69 -11.87 14.67
CA HIS A 31 8.23 -13.14 15.14
C HIS A 31 7.88 -14.30 14.17
N ASP A 32 6.93 -14.07 13.28
CA ASP A 32 6.59 -14.90 12.12
C ASP A 32 6.27 -13.96 10.94
N PRO A 33 7.06 -13.93 9.84
CA PRO A 33 6.84 -13.03 8.72
C PRO A 33 5.57 -13.41 7.97
N GLN A 34 4.43 -12.89 8.42
CA GLN A 34 3.16 -13.09 7.74
C GLN A 34 3.16 -12.33 6.40
N ASP A 35 2.70 -12.99 5.35
CA ASP A 35 2.54 -12.38 4.03
C ASP A 35 1.52 -11.24 4.11
N MET A 36 1.91 -10.04 3.66
CA MET A 36 1.00 -8.90 3.56
C MET A 36 0.94 -8.37 2.14
N ASP A 37 -0.27 -8.13 1.64
CA ASP A 37 -0.48 -7.47 0.35
C ASP A 37 -1.05 -6.06 0.60
N ILE A 38 -0.36 -5.03 0.12
CA ILE A 38 -0.73 -3.63 0.32
C ILE A 38 -0.92 -2.95 -1.03
N TYR A 39 -2.16 -2.57 -1.33
CA TYR A 39 -2.49 -1.73 -2.48
C TYR A 39 -2.53 -0.26 -2.07
N LEU A 40 -1.74 0.56 -2.75
CA LEU A 40 -1.64 2.00 -2.54
C LEU A 40 -2.08 2.72 -3.80
N TYR A 41 -3.02 3.64 -3.66
CA TYR A 41 -3.43 4.56 -4.72
C TYR A 41 -3.13 6.00 -4.32
N GLY A 42 -2.70 6.81 -5.29
CA GLY A 42 -2.65 8.26 -5.14
C GLY A 42 -2.65 8.97 -6.48
N GLY A 43 -3.40 10.06 -6.58
CA GLY A 43 -3.41 10.93 -7.75
C GLY A 43 -2.30 11.99 -7.73
N GLU A 44 -1.78 12.37 -8.91
CA GLU A 44 -0.79 13.44 -9.03
C GLU A 44 -1.40 14.85 -8.89
N GLU A 45 -2.70 15.03 -9.20
CA GLU A 45 -3.40 16.30 -9.00
C GLU A 45 -3.85 16.52 -7.55
N GLU A 46 -3.71 15.52 -6.67
CA GLU A 46 -4.03 15.68 -5.25
C GLU A 46 -3.02 16.61 -4.54
N SER A 47 -1.74 16.42 -4.83
CA SER A 47 -0.66 17.30 -4.41
C SER A 47 0.65 16.90 -5.08
N ALA A 48 1.57 17.86 -5.26
CA ALA A 48 2.91 17.60 -5.77
C ALA A 48 3.71 16.56 -4.96
N ASN A 49 3.33 16.33 -3.70
CA ASN A 49 4.04 15.43 -2.79
C ASN A 49 3.33 14.08 -2.59
N MET A 50 2.14 13.85 -3.14
CA MET A 50 1.38 12.61 -2.89
C MET A 50 2.17 11.36 -3.31
N VAL A 51 2.53 11.27 -4.60
CA VAL A 51 3.29 10.14 -5.14
C VAL A 51 4.69 10.03 -4.51
N PRO A 52 5.48 11.12 -4.36
CA PRO A 52 6.75 11.06 -3.63
C PRO A 52 6.62 10.51 -2.20
N ASN A 53 5.59 10.90 -1.46
CA ASN A 53 5.37 10.42 -0.09
C ASN A 53 5.01 8.92 -0.07
N ILE A 54 4.18 8.45 -1.01
CA ILE A 54 3.84 7.02 -1.12
C ILE A 54 5.09 6.19 -1.44
N ARG A 55 5.95 6.67 -2.35
CA ARG A 55 7.21 5.98 -2.67
C ARG A 55 8.16 5.95 -1.48
N ARG A 56 8.25 7.05 -0.72
CA ARG A 56 9.07 7.12 0.50
C ARG A 56 8.58 6.12 1.54
N PHE A 57 7.27 6.01 1.70
CA PHE A 57 6.65 5.02 2.58
C PHE A 57 7.01 3.60 2.16
N GLN A 58 6.78 3.22 0.89
CA GLN A 58 7.14 1.90 0.37
C GLN A 58 8.63 1.58 0.61
N LYS A 59 9.52 2.53 0.30
CA LYS A 59 10.96 2.35 0.50
C LYS A 59 11.32 2.09 1.97
N ALA A 60 10.66 2.79 2.90
CA ALA A 60 10.93 2.61 4.32
C ALA A 60 10.50 1.22 4.85
N PHE A 61 9.52 0.56 4.21
CA PHE A 61 9.21 -0.84 4.47
C PHE A 61 10.24 -1.80 3.89
N GLU A 62 10.63 -1.61 2.63
CA GLU A 62 11.63 -2.44 1.97
C GLU A 62 12.96 -2.43 2.74
N ASP A 63 13.38 -1.24 3.20
CA ASP A 63 14.61 -1.06 3.96
C ASP A 63 14.52 -1.65 5.40
N SER A 64 13.32 -1.87 5.94
CA SER A 64 13.12 -2.43 7.29
C SER A 64 13.34 -3.95 7.38
N GLY A 65 13.51 -4.63 6.24
CA GLY A 65 13.79 -6.07 6.17
C GLY A 65 12.70 -6.98 6.78
N SER A 66 11.52 -6.42 7.05
CA SER A 66 10.49 -7.05 7.89
C SER A 66 9.33 -7.57 7.03
N ALA A 67 9.15 -8.90 7.04
CA ALA A 67 8.08 -9.68 6.41
C ALA A 67 8.00 -9.66 4.87
N ASN A 68 7.35 -10.70 4.33
CA ASN A 68 7.10 -10.89 2.90
C ASN A 68 5.94 -9.98 2.44
N ILE A 69 6.18 -8.66 2.47
CA ILE A 69 5.20 -7.64 2.12
C ILE A 69 5.27 -7.35 0.62
N LYS A 70 4.13 -7.46 -0.08
CA LYS A 70 3.98 -7.07 -1.47
C LYS A 70 3.26 -5.74 -1.56
N PHE A 71 3.89 -4.78 -2.23
CA PHE A 71 3.29 -3.49 -2.52
C PHE A 71 2.83 -3.42 -3.97
N LYS A 72 1.63 -2.86 -4.17
CA LYS A 72 1.15 -2.42 -5.48
C LYS A 72 0.81 -0.94 -5.41
N LEU A 73 1.61 -0.14 -6.10
CA LEU A 73 1.34 1.28 -6.28
C LEU A 73 0.58 1.51 -7.59
N SER A 74 -0.56 2.18 -7.51
CA SER A 74 -1.32 2.71 -8.63
C SER A 74 -1.32 4.24 -8.57
N VAL A 75 -0.96 4.88 -9.68
CA VAL A 75 -0.87 6.33 -9.80
C VAL A 75 -1.77 6.77 -10.95
N ASP A 76 -2.65 7.73 -10.67
CA ASP A 76 -3.44 8.41 -11.69
C ASP A 76 -2.87 9.82 -11.90
N PRO A 77 -2.27 10.12 -13.07
CA PRO A 77 -1.76 11.46 -13.38
C PRO A 77 -2.82 12.57 -13.32
N GLN A 78 -4.09 12.24 -13.55
CA GLN A 78 -5.24 13.15 -13.47
C GLN A 78 -6.10 12.87 -12.24
N GLY A 79 -5.55 12.09 -11.30
CA GLY A 79 -6.24 11.64 -10.10
C GLY A 79 -6.39 12.79 -9.12
N GLN A 80 -7.63 13.02 -8.70
CA GLN A 80 -7.99 13.98 -7.67
C GLN A 80 -8.47 13.24 -6.42
N HIS A 81 -8.54 13.96 -5.30
CA HIS A 81 -8.91 13.40 -4.00
C HIS A 81 -10.44 13.29 -3.87
N ASN A 82 -11.06 12.34 -4.59
CA ASN A 82 -12.51 12.17 -4.60
C ASN A 82 -12.99 10.72 -4.80
N GLU A 83 -14.24 10.47 -4.41
CA GLU A 83 -14.87 9.14 -4.46
C GLU A 83 -15.08 8.61 -5.88
N ALA A 84 -15.22 9.48 -6.88
CA ALA A 84 -15.39 9.05 -8.27
C ALA A 84 -14.12 8.33 -8.76
N ARG A 85 -12.93 8.90 -8.48
CA ARG A 85 -11.64 8.28 -8.79
C ARG A 85 -11.45 6.98 -8.00
N TRP A 86 -11.82 6.97 -6.72
CA TRP A 86 -11.74 5.76 -5.92
C TRP A 86 -12.65 4.65 -6.45
N GLY A 87 -13.84 4.99 -6.95
CA GLY A 87 -14.75 4.04 -7.59
C GLY A 87 -14.17 3.42 -8.86
N GLU A 88 -13.46 4.21 -9.67
CA GLU A 88 -12.74 3.72 -10.86
C GLU A 88 -11.53 2.83 -10.51
N GLU A 89 -10.91 3.06 -9.35
CA GLU A 89 -9.74 2.32 -8.87
C GLU A 89 -10.10 1.05 -8.10
N PHE A 90 -11.21 1.05 -7.38
CA PHE A 90 -11.64 -0.02 -6.48
C PHE A 90 -11.65 -1.42 -7.13
N PRO A 91 -12.22 -1.63 -8.34
CA PRO A 91 -12.20 -2.94 -8.98
C PRO A 91 -10.79 -3.46 -9.23
N ARG A 92 -9.85 -2.58 -9.63
CA ARG A 92 -8.43 -2.93 -9.88
C ARG A 92 -7.72 -3.32 -8.59
N ALA A 93 -8.00 -2.59 -7.50
CA ALA A 93 -7.46 -2.90 -6.18
C ALA A 93 -7.95 -4.26 -5.67
N VAL A 94 -9.26 -4.53 -5.80
CA VAL A 94 -9.87 -5.82 -5.41
C VAL A 94 -9.31 -6.97 -6.24
N GLU A 95 -9.21 -6.79 -7.56
CA GLU A 95 -8.62 -7.79 -8.46
C GLU A 95 -7.19 -8.13 -8.03
N TRP A 96 -6.37 -7.12 -7.73
CA TRP A 96 -5.01 -7.35 -7.29
C TRP A 96 -4.93 -8.05 -5.93
N LEU A 97 -5.71 -7.61 -4.95
CA LEU A 97 -5.65 -8.12 -3.59
C LEU A 97 -6.20 -9.55 -3.46
N PHE A 98 -7.21 -9.92 -4.24
CA PHE A 98 -7.95 -11.18 -4.02
C PHE A 98 -7.87 -12.17 -5.18
N PHE A 99 -7.60 -11.73 -6.41
CA PHE A 99 -7.76 -12.57 -7.60
C PHE A 99 -6.47 -12.74 -8.43
N ASN A 100 -5.49 -11.83 -8.32
CA ASN A 100 -4.21 -11.92 -9.04
C ASN A 100 -3.17 -12.88 -8.44
N LYS A 101 -3.59 -13.82 -7.57
CA LYS A 101 -2.75 -14.97 -7.21
C LYS A 101 -2.73 -15.96 -8.37
N LYS A 102 -1.90 -15.69 -9.39
CA LYS A 102 -1.47 -16.76 -10.28
C LYS A 102 -0.83 -17.85 -9.44
N GLU A 103 -1.36 -19.05 -9.62
CA GLU A 103 -0.81 -20.36 -9.28
C GLU A 103 0.73 -20.35 -9.26
N THR A 104 1.32 -20.42 -8.07
CA THR A 104 2.65 -21.02 -7.90
C THR A 104 2.47 -22.27 -7.02
N GLU A 105 1.73 -23.22 -7.58
CA GLU A 105 1.85 -24.64 -7.23
C GLU A 105 2.04 -25.40 -8.54
N LYS A 106 3.31 -25.55 -8.94
CA LYS A 106 3.82 -26.70 -9.70
C LYS A 106 5.28 -26.92 -9.34
#